data_AF-A0A421EGU8-F1
#
_entry.id   AF-A0A421EGU8-F1
#
_cell.length_a   1.000
_cell.length_b   1.000
_cell.length_c   1.000
_cell.angle_alpha   90.00
_cell.angle_beta   90.00
_cell.angle_gamma   90.00
#
_symmetry.space_group_name_H-M   'P 1'
#
loop_
_entity.id
_entity.type
_entity.pdbx_description
1 polymer ?
#
loop_
_entity_poly.entity_id
_entity_poly.type
_entity_poly.pdbx_seq_one_letter_code
_entity_poly.pdbx_strand_id
1 'polypeptide(L)'
;MRRSGSWQSVWDDRILEWMRENDGAGTPKKLKESGLIRVSQAHISRRCRTLAENGLLREIGNGAYVITDEGEAYLDEEYDAEEGVYINGSGPTEPSTSANAETNDV
;
A
#
# COMPACT_ATOMS: atom_id res chain seq x y z
N MET A 1 1.21 10.77 8.50
CA MET A 1 1.39 11.17 7.09
C MET A 1 2.14 10.07 6.39
N ARG A 2 1.66 9.61 5.22
CA ARG A 2 2.34 8.63 4.37
C ARG A 2 3.81 8.96 4.16
N ARG A 3 4.67 7.95 4.24
CA ARG A 3 6.13 8.05 4.06
C ARG A 3 6.48 7.70 2.61
N SER A 4 6.26 8.67 1.73
CA SER A 4 6.51 8.51 0.29
C SER A 4 8.00 8.45 -0.02
N GLY A 5 8.37 7.56 -0.96
CA GLY A 5 9.72 7.47 -1.49
C GLY A 5 10.05 8.63 -2.43
N SER A 6 11.33 9.01 -2.50
CA SER A 6 11.88 10.00 -3.43
C SER A 6 11.67 9.63 -4.90
N TRP A 7 11.50 8.33 -5.17
CA TRP A 7 11.19 7.75 -6.47
C TRP A 7 9.71 7.83 -6.86
N GLN A 8 8.83 8.20 -5.94
CA GLN A 8 7.39 8.31 -6.17
C GLN A 8 7.03 9.59 -6.93
N SER A 9 5.87 9.53 -7.56
CA SER A 9 5.19 10.60 -8.26
C SER A 9 3.80 10.77 -7.65
N VAL A 10 3.16 11.91 -7.92
CA VAL A 10 1.80 12.22 -7.43
C VAL A 10 0.76 11.18 -7.84
N TRP A 11 1.04 10.40 -8.90
CA TRP A 11 0.11 9.43 -9.45
C TRP A 11 0.19 8.08 -8.76
N ASP A 12 1.27 7.77 -8.04
CA ASP A 12 1.43 6.45 -7.43
C ASP A 12 0.46 6.24 -6.27
N ASP A 13 0.27 7.25 -5.43
CA ASP A 13 -0.80 7.27 -4.43
C ASP A 13 -2.17 7.04 -5.07
N ARG A 14 -2.47 7.70 -6.20
CA ARG A 14 -3.76 7.53 -6.90
C ARG A 14 -3.92 6.13 -7.48
N ILE A 15 -2.82 5.50 -7.92
CA ILE A 15 -2.83 4.12 -8.41
C ILE A 15 -3.13 3.16 -7.26
N LEU A 16 -2.42 3.29 -6.15
CA LEU A 16 -2.60 2.42 -4.98
C LEU A 16 -3.99 2.57 -4.37
N GLU A 17 -4.47 3.79 -4.19
CA GLU A 17 -5.83 4.05 -3.70
C GLU A 17 -6.89 3.46 -4.63
N TRP A 18 -6.74 3.63 -5.96
CA TRP A 18 -7.68 3.03 -6.90
C TRP A 18 -7.64 1.50 -6.81
N MET A 19 -6.46 0.89 -6.66
CA MET A 19 -6.35 -0.56 -6.49
C MET A 19 -7.09 -1.02 -5.22
N ARG A 20 -6.86 -0.39 -4.07
CA ARG A 20 -7.54 -0.67 -2.80
C ARG A 20 -9.07 -0.58 -2.94
N GLU A 21 -9.57 0.45 -3.62
CA GLU A 21 -11.01 0.65 -3.84
C GLU A 21 -11.63 -0.31 -4.87
N ASN A 22 -10.82 -0.98 -5.69
CA ASN A 22 -11.27 -1.82 -6.81
C ASN A 22 -10.72 -3.25 -6.70
N ASP A 23 -11.08 -3.94 -5.61
CA ASP A 23 -10.78 -5.35 -5.34
C ASP A 23 -9.28 -5.69 -5.24
N GLY A 24 -8.42 -4.69 -5.02
CA GLY A 24 -6.98 -4.86 -4.92
C GLY A 24 -6.28 -5.20 -6.24
N ALA A 25 -6.97 -5.15 -7.39
CA ALA A 25 -6.43 -5.63 -8.66
C ALA A 25 -6.79 -4.75 -9.86
N GLY A 26 -5.85 -4.55 -10.78
CA GLY A 26 -6.05 -3.63 -11.89
C GLY A 26 -5.08 -3.77 -13.04
N THR A 27 -5.41 -3.09 -14.14
CA THR A 27 -4.53 -2.94 -15.29
C THR A 27 -4.32 -1.45 -15.58
N PRO A 28 -3.22 -1.06 -16.25
CA PRO A 28 -3.02 0.32 -16.69
C PRO A 28 -4.18 0.87 -17.53
N LYS A 29 -4.89 -0.01 -18.26
CA LYS A 29 -6.09 0.36 -19.02
C LYS A 29 -7.24 0.76 -18.11
N LYS A 30 -7.60 -0.08 -17.13
CA LYS A 30 -8.66 0.23 -16.15
C LYS A 30 -8.35 1.50 -15.35
N LEU A 31 -7.10 1.64 -14.91
CA LEU A 31 -6.62 2.86 -14.24
C LEU A 31 -6.77 4.10 -15.13
N LYS A 32 -6.50 3.99 -16.44
CA LYS A 32 -6.70 5.10 -17.38
C LYS A 32 -8.18 5.45 -17.54
N GLU A 33 -9.03 4.43 -17.65
CA GLU A 33 -10.48 4.56 -17.82
C GLU A 33 -11.18 5.13 -16.58
N SER A 34 -10.59 4.96 -15.38
CA SER A 34 -11.09 5.56 -14.14
C SER A 34 -11.22 7.09 -14.18
N GLY A 35 -10.45 7.77 -15.03
CA GLY A 35 -10.39 9.23 -15.09
C GLY A 35 -9.65 9.91 -13.94
N LEU A 36 -9.26 9.17 -12.89
CA LEU A 36 -8.49 9.68 -11.74
C LEU A 36 -7.08 10.08 -12.16
N ILE A 37 -6.47 9.32 -13.07
CA ILE A 37 -5.07 9.51 -13.48
C ILE A 37 -5.03 10.15 -14.87
N ARG A 38 -4.64 11.42 -14.91
CA ARG A 38 -4.70 12.28 -16.11
C ARG A 38 -3.43 12.24 -16.98
N VAL A 39 -2.74 11.11 -17.01
CA VAL A 39 -1.58 10.87 -17.90
C VAL A 39 -1.88 9.75 -18.91
N SER A 40 -0.96 9.48 -19.83
CA SER A 40 -1.14 8.40 -20.82
C SER A 40 -1.12 7.02 -20.16
N GLN A 41 -1.80 6.03 -20.77
CA GLN A 41 -1.77 4.63 -20.30
C GLN A 41 -0.33 4.09 -20.25
N ALA A 42 0.52 4.48 -21.21
CA ALA A 42 1.94 4.11 -21.21
C ALA A 42 2.69 4.66 -19.99
N HIS A 43 2.36 5.86 -19.52
CA HIS A 43 2.93 6.42 -18.29
C HIS A 43 2.42 5.65 -17.06
N ILE A 44 1.12 5.37 -16.99
CA ILE A 44 0.53 4.55 -15.91
C ILE A 44 1.20 3.19 -15.83
N SER A 45 1.44 2.53 -16.97
CA SER A 45 2.13 1.25 -17.02
C SER A 45 3.55 1.31 -16.45
N ARG A 46 4.30 2.39 -16.73
CA ARG A 46 5.64 2.57 -16.14
C ARG A 46 5.56 2.76 -14.62
N ARG A 47 4.59 3.55 -14.14
CA ARG A 47 4.36 3.73 -12.71
C ARG A 47 3.97 2.44 -11.99
N CYS A 48 3.07 1.64 -12.57
CA CYS A 48 2.73 0.31 -12.02
C CYS A 48 3.96 -0.60 -11.90
N ARG A 49 4.84 -0.59 -12.90
CA ARG A 49 6.12 -1.31 -12.83
C ARG A 49 7.01 -0.76 -11.72
N THR A 50 7.18 0.57 -11.61
CA THR A 50 8.00 1.17 -10.54
C THR A 50 7.45 0.83 -9.15
N LEU A 51 6.13 0.86 -8.95
CA LEU A 51 5.50 0.43 -7.71
C LEU A 51 5.77 -1.05 -7.42
N ALA A 52 5.75 -1.90 -8.45
CA ALA A 52 6.05 -3.33 -8.31
C ALA A 52 7.54 -3.60 -8.00
N GLU A 53 8.45 -2.84 -8.61
CA GLU A 53 9.89 -2.89 -8.31
C GLU A 53 10.20 -2.52 -6.85
N ASN A 54 9.35 -1.68 -6.23
CA ASN A 54 9.45 -1.28 -4.82
C ASN A 54 8.50 -2.07 -3.90
N GLY A 55 7.91 -3.16 -4.39
CA GLY A 55 7.12 -4.08 -3.56
C GLY A 55 5.73 -3.59 -3.15
N LEU A 56 5.26 -2.42 -3.61
CA LEU A 56 3.91 -1.90 -3.29
C LEU A 56 2.81 -2.48 -4.20
N LEU A 57 3.21 -3.02 -5.35
CA LEU A 57 2.35 -3.81 -6.24
C LEU A 57 3.05 -5.13 -6.58
N ARG A 58 2.30 -6.09 -7.13
CA ARG A 58 2.83 -7.32 -7.70
C ARG A 58 2.22 -7.59 -9.06
N GLU A 59 3.04 -7.83 -10.07
CA GLU A 59 2.57 -8.24 -11.39
C GLU A 59 2.06 -9.69 -11.36
N ILE A 60 0.85 -9.92 -11.85
CA ILE A 60 0.20 -11.25 -11.90
C ILE A 60 0.04 -11.79 -13.33
N GLY A 61 0.59 -11.08 -14.31
CA GLY A 61 0.58 -11.46 -15.74
C GLY A 61 -0.39 -10.64 -16.59
N ASN A 62 -0.19 -10.66 -17.92
CA ASN A 62 -0.97 -9.88 -18.89
C ASN A 62 -1.05 -8.37 -18.59
N GLY A 63 -0.02 -7.81 -17.93
CA GLY A 63 0.01 -6.41 -17.49
C GLY A 63 -1.00 -6.06 -16.39
N ALA A 64 -1.51 -7.07 -15.68
CA ALA A 64 -2.31 -6.89 -14.48
C ALA A 64 -1.43 -6.89 -13.22
N TYR A 65 -1.83 -6.07 -12.26
CA TYR A 65 -1.15 -5.88 -10.99
C TYR A 65 -2.15 -6.06 -9.85
N VAL A 66 -1.64 -6.51 -8.71
CA VAL A 66 -2.37 -6.51 -7.44
C VAL A 66 -1.61 -5.67 -6.42
N ILE A 67 -2.33 -5.00 -5.53
CA ILE A 67 -1.72 -4.35 -4.37
C ILE A 67 -1.21 -5.41 -3.39
N THR A 68 -0.07 -5.12 -2.76
CA THR A 68 0.57 -5.98 -1.75
C THR A 68 0.23 -5.52 -0.35
N ASP A 69 0.59 -6.33 0.65
CA ASP A 69 0.42 -5.96 2.05
C ASP A 69 1.26 -4.72 2.42
N GLU A 70 2.45 -4.55 1.81
CA GLU A 70 3.27 -3.34 1.95
C GLU A 70 2.62 -2.14 1.27
N GLY A 71 1.96 -2.34 0.12
CA GLY A 71 1.20 -1.29 -0.57
C GLY A 71 0.01 -0.80 0.25
N GLU A 72 -0.70 -1.73 0.90
CA GLU A 72 -1.79 -1.41 1.83
C GLU A 72 -1.25 -0.69 3.08
N ALA A 73 -0.22 -1.24 3.72
CA ALA A 73 0.41 -0.62 4.89
C ALA A 73 0.96 0.79 4.59
N TYR A 74 1.50 1.02 3.38
CA TYR A 74 1.91 2.35 2.95
C TYR A 74 0.74 3.33 2.93
N LEU A 75 -0.41 2.91 2.39
CA LEU A 75 -1.61 3.75 2.36
C LEU A 75 -2.17 4.03 3.76
N ASP A 76 -1.97 3.11 4.70
CA ASP A 76 -2.34 3.21 6.12
C ASP A 76 -1.28 3.91 6.99
N GLU A 77 -0.22 4.42 6.38
CA GLU A 77 0.89 5.12 7.04
C GLU A 77 1.76 4.25 7.97
N GLU A 78 1.72 2.93 7.76
CA GLU A 78 2.44 1.91 8.52
C GLU A 78 3.70 1.39 7.79
N TYR A 79 4.02 1.94 6.61
CA TYR A 79 5.18 1.53 5.80
C TYR A 79 5.93 2.74 5.23
N ASP A 80 7.25 2.70 5.31
CA ASP A 80 8.15 3.68 4.69
C ASP A 80 8.59 3.19 3.31
N ALA A 81 8.14 3.88 2.26
CA ALA A 81 8.40 3.47 0.89
C ALA A 81 9.79 3.89 0.38
N GLU A 82 10.51 4.78 1.07
CA GLU A 82 11.91 5.06 0.74
C GLU A 82 12.82 3.97 1.30
N GLU A 83 12.62 3.65 2.58
CA GLU A 83 13.46 2.70 3.30
C GLU A 83 13.04 1.24 3.08
N GLY A 84 11.82 1.01 2.60
CA GLY A 84 11.28 -0.33 2.34
C GLY A 84 11.02 -1.13 3.62
N VAL A 85 10.53 -0.47 4.67
CA VAL A 85 10.33 -1.08 5.99
C VAL A 85 8.99 -0.70 6.61
N TYR A 86 8.41 -1.63 7.38
CA TYR A 86 7.28 -1.33 8.25
C TYR A 86 7.71 -0.40 9.37
N ILE A 87 6.86 0.58 9.65
CA ILE A 87 7.05 1.54 10.72
C ILE A 87 6.43 0.92 11.97
N ASN A 88 7.26 0.50 12.93
CA ASN A 88 6.77 0.03 14.22
C ASN A 88 5.82 1.08 14.81
N GLY A 89 4.53 0.73 14.91
CA GLY A 89 3.46 1.62 15.33
C GLY A 89 3.75 2.25 16.68
N SER A 90 4.26 3.49 16.67
CA SER A 90 4.21 4.37 17.83
C SER A 90 2.93 5.19 17.73
N GLY A 91 1.81 4.52 18.01
CA GLY A 91 0.48 5.05 18.33
C GLY A 91 -0.09 4.14 19.43
N PRO A 92 -0.78 4.68 20.45
CA PRO A 92 -0.72 4.17 21.82
C PRO A 92 -1.04 2.69 21.89
N THR A 93 -0.12 1.92 22.47
CA THR A 93 -0.41 0.60 23.01
C THR A 93 -1.63 0.76 23.91
N GLU A 94 -2.80 0.34 23.42
CA GLU A 94 -3.89 0.00 24.33
C GLU A 94 -3.28 -1.03 25.28
N PRO A 95 -3.32 -0.80 26.60
CA PRO A 95 -2.82 -1.80 27.52
C PRO A 95 -3.71 -3.02 27.35
N SER A 96 -3.19 -4.04 26.68
CA SER A 96 -3.69 -5.41 26.78
C SER A 96 -3.75 -5.70 28.27
N THR A 97 -4.95 -5.56 28.83
CA THR A 97 -5.25 -5.86 30.21
C THR A 97 -4.96 -7.34 30.37
N SER A 98 -3.75 -7.64 30.86
CA SER A 98 -3.43 -8.95 31.38
C SER A 98 -4.27 -9.12 32.63
N ALA A 99 -5.36 -9.87 32.49
CA ALA A 99 -6.16 -10.30 33.61
C ALA A 99 -5.26 -11.13 34.54
N ASN A 100 -4.81 -10.52 35.64
CA ASN A 100 -4.31 -11.27 36.78
C ASN A 100 -5.50 -12.01 37.40
N ALA A 101 -5.65 -13.28 37.05
CA ALA A 101 -6.46 -14.21 37.81
C ALA A 101 -5.68 -14.58 39.09
N GLU A 102 -5.88 -13.77 40.12
CA GLU A 102 -5.62 -14.16 41.50
C GLU A 102 -6.56 -15.32 41.84
N THR A 103 -6.03 -16.53 42.03
CA THR A 103 -6.72 -17.57 42.79
C THR A 103 -5.76 -18.07 43.85
N ASN A 104 -6.10 -17.70 45.08
CA ASN A 104 -5.47 -18.09 46.32
C ASN A 104 -6.15 -19.37 46.78
N ASP A 105 -5.42 -20.48 46.94
CA ASP A 105 -5.90 -21.64 47.71
C ASP A 105 -4.69 -22.42 48.27
N VAL A 106 -4.46 -22.27 49.58
CA VAL A 106 -3.66 -23.16 50.44
C VAL A 106 -4.35 -23.28 51.79
#